data_AF-C6Q1T1-F1
#
_entry.id   AF-C6Q1T1-F1
#
_cell.length_a   1.000
_cell.length_b   1.000
_cell.length_c   1.000
_cell.angle_alpha   90.00
_cell.angle_beta   90.00
_cell.angle_gamma   90.00
#
_symmetry.space_group_name_H-M   'P 1'
#
loop_
_entity.id
_entity.type
_entity.pdbx_description
1 polymer ?
#
loop_
_entity_poly.entity_id
_entity_poly.type
_entity_poly.pdbx_seq_one_letter_code
_entity_poly.pdbx_strand_id
1 'polypeptide(L)'
;MKSFFNYLEGSSSSVLFNNKTLDFYRIFDPNLKNHLREYFNDGIDSKEVTDILNSTYSENELDYKKRCESKISNLNKRVLEKLTIITTNNCNLQCKYCYANGGNYGKKVEALSYEEAKNIIDYFVDKFDFIRTVFFFWWRTIDEFSSYRIYL
;
A
#
# COMPACT_ATOMS: atom_id res chain seq x y z
N MET A 1 3.84 -30.04 3.74
CA MET A 1 3.42 -28.81 4.44
C MET A 1 3.18 -27.74 3.37
N LYS A 2 1.97 -27.21 3.22
CA LYS A 2 1.73 -26.13 2.23
C LYS A 2 2.40 -24.86 2.74
N SER A 3 3.36 -24.33 1.99
CA SER A 3 3.98 -23.04 2.29
C SER A 3 2.92 -21.94 2.42
N PHE A 4 3.02 -21.12 3.47
CA PHE A 4 2.13 -19.96 3.64
C PHE A 4 2.44 -18.83 2.67
N PHE A 5 3.52 -18.94 1.91
CA PHE A 5 3.91 -17.94 0.93
C PHE A 5 3.92 -18.54 -0.48
N ASN A 6 3.44 -17.76 -1.45
CA ASN A 6 3.56 -18.03 -2.87
C ASN A 6 4.47 -16.98 -3.50
N TYR A 7 5.45 -17.43 -4.27
CA TYR A 7 6.36 -16.54 -4.98
C TYR A 7 6.06 -16.59 -6.48
N LEU A 8 5.83 -15.42 -7.06
CA LEU A 8 5.57 -15.22 -8.47
C LEU A 8 6.74 -14.44 -9.07
N GLU A 9 7.53 -15.12 -9.89
CA GLU A 9 8.66 -14.49 -10.57
C GLU A 9 8.17 -13.66 -11.76
N GLY A 10 8.53 -12.37 -11.78
CA GLY A 10 8.27 -11.47 -12.90
C GLY A 10 9.57 -10.99 -13.55
N SER A 11 9.49 -10.47 -14.78
CA SER A 11 10.66 -9.94 -15.49
C SER A 11 11.25 -8.70 -14.81
N SER A 12 10.41 -7.72 -14.46
CA SER A 12 10.81 -6.44 -13.84
C SER A 12 10.66 -6.40 -12.32
N SER A 13 9.71 -7.14 -11.75
CA SER A 13 9.48 -7.22 -10.31
C SER A 13 8.89 -8.59 -9.97
N SER A 14 9.30 -9.18 -8.85
CA SER A 14 8.65 -10.39 -8.33
C SER A 14 7.60 -10.05 -7.29
N VAL A 15 6.65 -10.96 -7.06
CA VAL A 15 5.61 -10.81 -6.04
C VAL A 15 5.68 -11.97 -5.07
N LEU A 16 5.74 -11.65 -3.77
CA LEU A 16 5.58 -12.61 -2.69
C LEU A 16 4.20 -12.42 -2.07
N PHE A 17 3.38 -13.46 -2.08
CA PHE A 17 2.02 -13.44 -1.56
C PHE A 17 1.91 -14.28 -0.30
N ASN A 18 1.44 -13.69 0.80
CA ASN A 18 1.18 -14.39 2.05
C ASN A 18 -0.27 -14.89 2.06
N ASN A 19 -0.46 -16.20 1.97
CA ASN A 19 -1.79 -16.84 1.97
C ASN A 19 -2.55 -16.68 3.28
N LYS A 20 -1.87 -16.41 4.41
CA LYS A 20 -2.53 -16.21 5.72
C LYS A 20 -3.03 -14.80 5.90
N THR A 21 -2.20 -13.80 5.59
CA THR A 21 -2.55 -12.38 5.79
C THR A 21 -3.20 -11.76 4.57
N LEU A 22 -3.15 -12.44 3.41
CA LEU A 22 -3.54 -11.94 2.10
C LEU A 22 -2.73 -10.71 1.64
N ASP A 23 -1.59 -10.46 2.28
CA ASP A 23 -0.65 -9.41 1.88
C ASP A 23 0.13 -9.85 0.64
N PHE A 24 0.40 -8.90 -0.26
CA PHE A 24 1.34 -9.08 -1.35
C PHE A 24 2.47 -8.07 -1.24
N TYR A 25 3.70 -8.56 -1.42
CA TYR A 25 4.93 -7.80 -1.35
C TYR A 25 5.53 -7.76 -2.74
N ARG A 26 5.74 -6.55 -3.27
CA ARG A 26 6.36 -6.37 -4.58
C ARG A 26 7.84 -6.10 -4.41
N ILE A 27 8.65 -6.93 -5.05
CA ILE A 27 10.09 -6.99 -4.87
C ILE A 27 10.76 -6.50 -6.14
N PHE A 28 11.47 -5.38 -6.01
CA PHE A 28 12.23 -4.74 -7.09
C PHE A 28 13.73 -5.00 -6.97
N ASP A 29 14.22 -5.27 -5.76
CA ASP A 29 15.65 -5.51 -5.52
C ASP A 29 16.09 -6.84 -6.17
N PRO A 30 17.03 -6.81 -7.14
CA PRO A 30 17.54 -8.01 -7.79
C PRO A 30 18.22 -9.00 -6.84
N ASN A 31 18.89 -8.53 -5.79
CA ASN A 31 19.56 -9.39 -4.82
C ASN A 31 18.53 -10.16 -4.00
N LEU A 32 17.51 -9.45 -3.49
CA LEU A 32 16.41 -10.08 -2.75
C LEU A 32 15.59 -11.03 -3.64
N LYS A 33 15.44 -10.69 -4.92
CA LYS A 33 14.78 -11.54 -5.92
C LYS A 33 15.52 -12.86 -6.12
N ASN A 34 16.83 -12.82 -6.29
CA ASN A 34 17.66 -14.01 -6.47
C ASN A 34 17.70 -14.86 -5.20
N HIS A 35 17.90 -14.20 -4.06
CA HIS A 35 17.89 -14.83 -2.74
C HIS A 35 16.57 -15.61 -2.55
N LEU A 36 15.41 -14.95 -2.64
CA LEU A 36 14.10 -15.61 -2.50
C LEU A 36 13.88 -16.70 -3.55
N ARG A 37 14.32 -16.51 -4.79
CA ARG A 37 14.19 -17.53 -5.84
C ARG A 37 14.93 -18.82 -5.48
N GLU A 38 16.15 -18.72 -4.95
CA GLU A 38 16.91 -19.87 -4.48
C GLU A 38 16.16 -20.59 -3.36
N TYR A 39 15.65 -19.86 -2.36
CA TYR A 39 14.88 -20.46 -1.25
C TYR A 39 13.57 -21.13 -1.68
N PHE A 40 12.84 -20.58 -2.65
CA PHE A 40 11.57 -21.20 -3.12
C PHE A 40 11.80 -22.46 -3.95
N ASN A 41 12.98 -22.62 -4.57
CA ASN A 41 13.34 -23.85 -5.29
C ASN A 41 13.71 -25.00 -4.34
N ASP A 42 14.27 -24.69 -3.17
CA ASP A 42 14.72 -25.69 -2.19
C ASP A 42 13.61 -26.21 -1.27
N GLY A 43 12.37 -25.73 -1.43
CA GLY A 43 11.18 -26.27 -0.77
C GLY A 43 11.11 -25.99 0.73
N ILE A 44 10.65 -24.79 1.11
CA ILE A 44 10.88 -24.26 2.48
C ILE A 44 9.62 -23.87 3.26
N ASP A 45 9.81 -23.87 4.59
CA ASP A 45 8.90 -23.49 5.68
C ASP A 45 8.70 -21.97 5.81
N SER A 46 7.47 -21.60 6.17
CA SER A 46 6.99 -20.23 6.32
C SER A 46 7.72 -19.33 7.31
N LYS A 47 8.42 -19.92 8.29
CA LYS A 47 9.08 -19.18 9.37
C LYS A 47 10.30 -18.40 8.86
N GLU A 48 11.06 -19.00 7.95
CA GLU A 48 12.32 -18.45 7.42
C GLU A 48 12.07 -17.28 6.44
N VAL A 49 11.01 -17.37 5.62
CA VAL A 49 10.57 -16.26 4.76
C VAL A 49 10.17 -15.04 5.57
N THR A 50 9.55 -15.26 6.74
CA THR A 50 9.15 -14.17 7.64
C THR A 50 10.37 -13.47 8.23
N ASP A 51 11.44 -14.20 8.54
CA ASP A 51 12.69 -13.64 9.06
C ASP A 51 13.44 -12.82 8.00
N ILE A 52 13.46 -13.28 6.73
CA ILE A 52 14.03 -12.52 5.59
C ILE A 52 13.27 -11.22 5.36
N LEU A 53 11.93 -11.25 5.42
CA LEU A 53 11.14 -10.03 5.33
C LEU A 53 11.50 -9.08 6.48
N ASN A 54 11.51 -9.58 7.72
CA ASN A 54 11.80 -8.77 8.90
C ASN A 54 13.22 -8.17 8.91
N SER A 55 14.22 -8.84 8.30
CA SER A 55 15.59 -8.32 8.19
C SER A 55 15.77 -7.33 7.03
N THR A 56 14.91 -7.40 6.01
CA THR A 56 14.90 -6.48 4.87
C THR A 56 14.16 -5.17 5.18
N TYR A 57 13.13 -5.24 6.02
CA TYR A 57 12.44 -4.06 6.52
C TYR A 57 13.34 -3.30 7.51
N SER A 58 13.47 -1.98 7.33
CA SER A 58 14.16 -1.14 8.31
C SER A 58 13.48 -1.26 9.68
N GLU A 59 14.26 -1.19 10.77
CA GLU A 59 13.74 -1.26 12.16
C GLU A 59 12.55 -0.31 12.40
N ASN A 60 12.48 0.81 11.68
CA ASN A 60 11.41 1.81 11.76
C ASN A 60 10.05 1.34 11.20
N GLU A 61 10.02 0.57 10.10
CA GLU A 61 8.74 0.10 9.51
C GLU A 61 8.15 -1.09 10.27
N LEU A 62 9.01 -1.97 10.79
CA LEU A 62 8.58 -3.12 11.60
C LEU A 62 8.08 -2.68 12.98
N ASP A 63 8.71 -1.65 13.57
CA ASP A 63 8.23 -1.03 14.81
C ASP A 63 6.88 -0.34 14.60
N TYR A 64 6.64 0.27 13.43
CA TYR A 64 5.34 0.88 13.09
C TYR A 64 4.21 -0.17 13.00
N LYS A 65 4.42 -1.27 12.27
CA LYS A 65 3.40 -2.34 12.11
C LYS A 65 3.09 -3.03 13.45
N LYS A 66 4.11 -3.35 14.24
CA LYS A 66 3.96 -3.94 15.59
C LYS A 66 3.36 -2.95 16.60
N ARG A 67 3.71 -1.66 16.55
CA ARG A 67 3.07 -0.62 17.38
C ARG A 67 1.60 -0.47 17.04
N CYS A 68 1.21 -0.44 15.77
CA CYS A 68 -0.19 -0.32 15.36
C CYS A 68 -1.04 -1.48 15.88
N GLU A 69 -0.60 -2.74 15.70
CA GLU A 69 -1.40 -3.90 16.12
C GLU A 69 -1.49 -4.07 17.64
N SER A 70 -0.40 -3.80 18.38
CA SER A 70 -0.37 -3.94 19.84
C SER A 70 -1.02 -2.78 20.61
N LYS A 71 -1.11 -1.58 20.02
CA LYS A 71 -1.72 -0.39 20.66
C LYS A 71 -3.24 -0.28 20.48
N ILE A 72 -3.83 -0.99 19.51
CA ILE A 72 -5.28 -0.93 19.22
C ILE A 72 -6.10 -1.78 20.20
N SER A 73 -5.52 -2.83 20.78
CA SER A 73 -6.24 -3.79 21.62
C SER A 73 -6.58 -3.29 23.03
N ASN A 74 -6.05 -2.15 23.49
CA ASN A 74 -6.11 -1.77 24.91
C ASN A 74 -6.49 -0.31 25.24
N LEU A 75 -6.90 0.54 24.30
CA LEU A 75 -7.25 1.94 24.59
C LEU A 75 -8.43 2.43 23.73
N ASN A 76 -9.23 3.38 24.27
CA ASN A 76 -10.25 4.17 23.54
C ASN A 76 -9.60 5.06 22.45
N LYS A 77 -8.98 4.43 21.44
CA LYS A 77 -8.27 5.12 20.37
C LYS A 77 -9.17 5.31 19.17
N ARG A 78 -9.05 6.47 18.54
CA ARG A 78 -9.70 6.79 17.27
C ARG A 78 -8.85 6.18 16.17
N VAL A 79 -9.28 5.01 15.70
CA VAL A 79 -8.64 4.31 14.58
C VAL A 79 -9.42 4.58 13.30
N LEU A 80 -8.72 5.07 12.27
CA LEU A 80 -9.24 5.18 10.91
C LEU A 80 -8.71 4.01 10.09
N GLU A 81 -9.58 3.06 9.77
CA GLU A 81 -9.20 1.86 9.00
C GLU A 81 -8.75 2.21 7.57
N LYS A 82 -9.42 3.18 6.93
CA LYS A 82 -9.06 3.59 5.57
C LYS A 82 -9.36 5.07 5.33
N LEU A 83 -8.34 5.82 4.94
CA LEU A 83 -8.47 7.16 4.38
C LEU A 83 -8.35 7.06 2.86
N THR A 84 -9.40 7.42 2.12
CA THR A 84 -9.33 7.50 0.65
C THR A 84 -9.32 8.96 0.22
N ILE A 85 -8.23 9.40 -0.41
CA ILE A 85 -8.09 10.76 -0.91
C ILE A 85 -8.33 10.72 -2.42
N ILE A 86 -9.41 11.34 -2.87
CA ILE A 86 -9.67 11.55 -4.29
C ILE A 86 -8.92 12.81 -4.67
N THR A 87 -7.99 12.65 -5.57
CA THR A 87 -7.01 13.69 -5.83
C THR A 87 -7.20 14.36 -7.17
N THR A 88 -7.96 13.74 -8.06
CA THR A 88 -8.62 14.41 -9.15
C THR A 88 -9.90 13.68 -9.49
N ASN A 89 -10.92 14.44 -9.84
CA ASN A 89 -12.15 13.92 -10.42
C ASN A 89 -12.13 13.99 -11.97
N ASN A 90 -10.98 14.30 -12.56
CA ASN A 90 -10.76 14.26 -13.99
C ASN A 90 -10.48 12.82 -14.45
N CYS A 91 -11.42 12.21 -15.16
CA CYS A 91 -11.21 10.91 -15.79
C CYS A 91 -11.04 11.10 -17.31
N ASN A 92 -10.02 10.46 -17.88
CA ASN A 92 -9.83 10.44 -19.34
C ASN A 92 -10.72 9.40 -20.04
N LEU A 93 -11.53 8.65 -19.30
CA LEU A 93 -12.45 7.66 -19.83
C LEU A 93 -13.89 8.18 -19.81
N GLN A 94 -14.56 8.12 -20.96
CA GLN A 94 -15.96 8.52 -21.12
C GLN A 94 -16.88 7.30 -21.06
N CYS A 95 -16.78 6.53 -19.97
CA CYS A 95 -17.50 5.27 -19.87
C CYS A 95 -19.03 5.52 -19.86
N LYS A 96 -19.74 4.93 -20.83
CA LYS A 96 -21.22 5.02 -20.95
C LYS A 96 -21.97 4.61 -19.67
N TYR A 97 -21.38 3.71 -18.88
CA TYR A 97 -21.94 3.17 -17.64
C TYR A 97 -21.27 3.75 -16.38
N CYS A 98 -20.58 4.90 -16.51
CA CYS A 98 -19.90 5.53 -15.39
C CYS A 98 -20.93 6.11 -14.41
N TYR A 99 -21.09 5.47 -13.26
CA TYR A 99 -21.91 6.02 -12.18
C TYR A 99 -21.41 7.41 -11.72
N ALA A 100 -20.12 7.68 -11.91
CA ALA A 100 -19.46 8.93 -11.57
C ALA A 100 -19.46 9.97 -12.70
N ASN A 101 -20.26 9.80 -13.76
CA ASN A 101 -20.38 10.75 -14.89
C ASN A 101 -19.03 11.15 -15.52
N GLY A 102 -18.21 10.16 -15.89
CA GLY A 102 -16.85 10.42 -16.39
C GLY A 102 -15.91 10.92 -15.28
N GLY A 103 -16.11 10.47 -14.04
CA GLY A 103 -15.25 10.75 -12.88
C GLY A 103 -15.61 12.00 -12.07
N ASN A 104 -16.34 12.96 -12.66
CA ASN A 104 -16.59 14.27 -12.04
C ASN A 104 -17.83 14.34 -11.14
N TYR A 105 -18.67 13.31 -11.10
CA TYR A 105 -19.93 13.25 -10.33
C TYR A 105 -20.89 14.41 -10.62
N GLY A 106 -20.87 14.94 -11.85
CA GLY A 106 -21.65 16.12 -12.24
C GLY A 106 -21.13 17.44 -11.65
N LYS A 107 -19.95 17.43 -11.01
CA LYS A 107 -19.28 18.61 -10.48
C LYS A 107 -18.20 19.13 -11.42
N LYS A 108 -17.69 20.32 -11.11
CA LYS A 108 -16.53 20.90 -11.81
C LYS A 108 -15.33 19.96 -11.67
N VAL A 109 -14.57 19.86 -12.76
CA VAL A 109 -13.31 19.11 -12.76
C VAL A 109 -12.25 19.87 -11.97
N GLU A 110 -11.66 19.19 -10.99
CA GLU A 110 -10.66 19.72 -10.06
C GLU A 110 -9.59 18.65 -9.76
N ALA A 111 -8.41 19.12 -9.38
CA ALA A 111 -7.30 18.30 -8.94
C ALA A 111 -6.70 18.95 -7.70
N LEU A 112 -6.33 18.12 -6.72
CA LEU A 112 -5.59 18.56 -5.54
C LEU A 112 -4.16 18.86 -5.94
N SER A 113 -3.66 20.00 -5.49
CA SER A 113 -2.24 20.26 -5.38
C SER A 113 -1.60 19.38 -4.30
N TYR A 114 -0.28 19.27 -4.34
CA TYR A 114 0.49 18.58 -3.31
C TYR A 114 0.21 19.15 -1.91
N GLU A 115 0.18 20.48 -1.78
CA GLU A 115 -0.05 21.15 -0.49
C GLU A 115 -1.46 20.88 0.06
N GLU A 116 -2.48 20.85 -0.80
CA GLU A 116 -3.83 20.48 -0.39
C GLU A 116 -3.91 19.02 0.08
N ALA A 117 -3.27 18.10 -0.65
CA ALA A 117 -3.20 16.69 -0.26
C ALA A 117 -2.46 16.51 1.08
N LYS A 118 -1.35 17.23 1.27
CA LYS A 118 -0.59 17.24 2.53
C LYS A 118 -1.44 17.78 3.69
N ASN A 119 -2.12 18.91 3.50
CA ASN A 119 -2.98 19.49 4.52
C ASN A 119 -4.13 18.56 4.92
N ILE A 120 -4.69 17.80 3.97
CA ILE A 120 -5.68 16.76 4.27
C ILE A 120 -5.07 15.67 5.16
N ILE A 121 -3.89 15.16 4.81
CA ILE A 121 -3.21 14.12 5.61
C ILE A 121 -2.92 14.64 7.01
N ASP A 122 -2.32 15.83 7.13
CA ASP A 122 -2.00 16.46 8.41
C ASP A 122 -3.25 16.61 9.29
N TYR A 123 -4.38 17.01 8.69
CA TYR A 123 -5.67 17.09 9.40
C TYR A 123 -6.12 15.74 9.96
N PHE A 124 -6.03 14.66 9.18
CA PHE A 124 -6.46 13.33 9.65
C PHE A 124 -5.49 12.74 10.67
N VAL A 125 -4.18 12.97 10.52
CA VAL A 125 -3.17 12.52 11.49
C VAL A 125 -3.33 13.21 12.85
N ASP A 126 -3.78 14.47 12.88
CA ASP A 126 -4.13 15.16 14.14
C ASP A 126 -5.37 14.57 14.83
N LYS A 127 -6.32 14.03 14.06
CA LYS A 127 -7.62 13.57 14.57
C LYS A 127 -7.66 12.09 14.93
N PHE A 128 -6.78 11.28 14.38
CA PHE A 128 -6.78 9.83 14.58
C PHE A 128 -5.46 9.38 15.17
N ASP A 129 -5.55 8.53 16.20
CA ASP A 129 -4.37 7.95 16.83
C ASP A 129 -3.67 6.98 15.86
N PHE A 130 -4.43 6.38 14.95
CA PHE A 130 -3.95 5.45 13.94
C PHE A 130 -4.75 5.56 12.64
N ILE A 131 -4.04 5.59 11.52
CA ILE A 131 -4.62 5.42 10.18
C ILE A 131 -3.99 4.17 9.58
N ARG A 132 -4.78 3.11 9.36
CA ARG A 132 -4.23 1.82 8.89
C ARG A 132 -3.85 1.87 7.42
N THR A 133 -4.62 2.57 6.60
CA THR A 133 -4.35 2.66 5.16
C THR A 133 -4.73 4.03 4.63
N VAL A 134 -3.80 4.68 3.94
CA VAL A 134 -4.07 5.86 3.12
C VAL A 134 -4.03 5.42 1.66
N PHE A 135 -5.11 5.68 0.94
CA PHE A 135 -5.30 5.27 -0.44
C PHE A 135 -5.56 6.50 -1.30
N PHE A 136 -4.66 6.79 -2.23
CA PHE A 136 -4.85 7.87 -3.19
C PHE A 136 -5.56 7.33 -4.42
N PHE A 137 -6.68 7.95 -4.76
CA PHE A 137 -7.51 7.53 -5.88
C PHE A 137 -7.46 8.57 -7.00
N TRP A 138 -6.88 8.15 -8.13
CA TRP A 138 -6.71 8.94 -9.34
C TRP A 138 -7.52 8.30 -10.47
N TRP A 139 -8.34 9.08 -11.18
CA TRP A 139 -9.08 8.61 -12.36
C TRP A 139 -8.33 8.79 -13.69
N ARG A 140 -7.04 9.19 -13.64
CA ARG A 140 -6.20 9.44 -14.82
C ARG A 140 -4.96 8.53 -14.83
N THR A 141 -4.56 8.08 -16.01
CA THR A 141 -3.36 7.26 -16.25
C THR A 141 -2.09 7.93 -15.70
N ILE A 142 -1.27 7.12 -15.02
CA ILE A 142 0.10 7.21 -14.44
C ILE A 142 1.06 8.38 -14.76
N ASP A 143 0.79 9.32 -15.67
CA ASP A 143 1.84 10.25 -16.15
C ASP A 143 2.21 11.39 -15.17
N GLU A 144 1.39 11.75 -14.18
CA GLU A 144 1.69 12.87 -13.26
C GLU A 144 2.01 12.45 -11.81
N PHE A 145 1.96 11.16 -11.46
CA PHE A 145 2.18 10.67 -10.09
C PHE A 145 3.54 10.01 -9.81
N SER A 146 4.43 9.97 -10.80
CA SER A 146 5.77 9.38 -10.68
C SER A 146 6.68 10.06 -9.62
N SER A 147 6.32 11.25 -9.11
CA SER A 147 7.24 12.07 -8.31
C SER A 147 6.91 12.18 -6.81
N TYR A 148 5.78 11.67 -6.33
CA TYR A 148 5.39 11.85 -4.93
C TYR A 148 5.72 10.62 -4.08
N ARG A 149 6.99 10.52 -3.67
CA ARG A 149 7.38 9.69 -2.52
C ARG A 149 6.96 10.42 -1.24
N ILE A 150 5.79 10.07 -0.72
CA ILE A 150 5.41 10.46 0.63
C ILE A 150 6.15 9.52 1.58
N TYR A 151 7.21 10.02 2.20
CA TYR A 151 7.81 9.38 3.37
C TYR A 151 6.94 9.78 4.57
N LEU A 152 6.24 8.79 5.15
CA LEU A 152 5.64 8.92 6.47
C LEU A 152 6.68 8.58 7.54
#